data_AF-A0A934ZGI4-F1
#
_entry.id   AF-A0A934ZGI4-F1
#
_cell.length_a   1.000
_cell.length_b   1.000
_cell.length_c   1.000
_cell.angle_alpha   90.00
_cell.angle_beta   90.00
_cell.angle_gamma   90.00
#
_symmetry.space_group_name_H-M   'P 1'
#
loop_
_entity.id
_entity.type
_entity.pdbx_description
1 polymer ?
#
loop_
_entity_poly.entity_id
_entity_poly.type
_entity_poly.pdbx_seq_one_letter_code
_entity_poly.pdbx_strand_id
1 'polypeptide(L)'
;MSRKLPAAVPPTLRSRLETARLDTLALMRALDHLHLAGDLLAHPMLRGLFELDADCAEALSVLLRPPGFAIDWRAMVRDTEATLRRLPAAREKVRLLMGPDDLAQLLTHEPALRESLDAAEAYNGIQGPTARIR
;
A
#
# COMPACT_ATOMS: atom_id res chain seq x y z
N MET A 1 -8.71 -1.30 23.98
CA MET A 1 -9.75 -2.35 23.85
C MET A 1 -9.75 -2.85 22.40
N SER A 2 -9.47 -4.13 22.17
CA SER A 2 -9.45 -4.69 20.81
C SER A 2 -10.87 -4.81 20.26
N ARG A 3 -11.18 -4.03 19.23
CA ARG A 3 -12.46 -4.06 18.53
C ARG A 3 -12.66 -5.39 17.82
N LYS A 4 -13.79 -6.06 18.02
CA LYS A 4 -14.12 -7.31 17.34
C LYS A 4 -14.61 -7.00 15.92
N LEU A 5 -13.80 -7.29 14.92
CA LEU A 5 -14.20 -7.23 13.51
C LEU A 5 -15.22 -8.34 13.21
N PRO A 6 -16.05 -8.19 12.15
CA PRO A 6 -16.96 -9.25 11.73
C PRO A 6 -16.20 -10.52 11.37
N ALA A 7 -16.83 -11.69 11.57
CA ALA A 7 -16.23 -12.99 11.31
C ALA A 7 -15.78 -13.19 9.85
N ALA A 8 -16.32 -12.41 8.91
CA ALA A 8 -15.90 -12.43 7.51
C ALA A 8 -14.51 -11.84 7.27
N VAL A 9 -13.96 -11.05 8.20
CA VAL A 9 -12.63 -10.42 8.07
C VAL A 9 -11.56 -11.35 8.63
N PRO A 10 -10.60 -11.83 7.82
CA PRO A 10 -9.49 -12.64 8.31
C PRO A 10 -8.66 -11.86 9.35
N PRO A 11 -8.20 -12.51 10.44
CA PRO A 11 -7.42 -11.82 11.48
C PRO A 11 -6.09 -11.27 10.96
N THR A 12 -5.57 -11.83 9.87
CA THR A 12 -4.32 -11.41 9.22
C THR A 12 -4.51 -10.33 8.15
N LEU A 13 -5.75 -9.95 7.81
CA LEU A 13 -5.99 -9.03 6.70
C LEU A 13 -5.33 -7.67 6.94
N ARG A 14 -5.42 -7.15 8.17
CA ARG A 14 -4.81 -5.89 8.57
C ARG A 14 -3.29 -5.90 8.41
N SER A 15 -2.60 -6.90 8.97
CA SER A 15 -1.14 -6.97 8.88
C SER A 15 -0.66 -7.21 7.45
N ARG A 16 -1.41 -7.97 6.64
CA ARG A 16 -1.12 -8.12 5.21
C ARG A 16 -1.24 -6.81 4.45
N LEU A 17 -2.26 -6.00 4.76
CA LEU A 17 -2.42 -4.66 4.20
C LEU A 17 -1.28 -3.74 4.61
N GLU A 18 -0.98 -3.67 5.90
CA GLU A 18 0.13 -2.85 6.44
C GLU A 18 1.44 -3.18 5.74
N THR A 19 1.79 -4.47 5.64
CA THR A 19 2.98 -4.93 4.93
C THR A 19 2.95 -4.50 3.46
N ALA A 20 1.85 -4.72 2.74
CA ALA A 20 1.75 -4.37 1.34
C ALA A 20 1.87 -2.84 1.09
N ARG A 21 1.39 -2.03 2.03
CA ARG A 21 1.50 -0.57 1.99
C ARG A 21 2.93 -0.10 2.22
N LEU A 22 3.60 -0.63 3.23
CA LEU A 22 5.01 -0.30 3.52
C LEU A 22 5.93 -0.72 2.38
N ASP A 23 5.69 -1.91 1.84
CA ASP A 23 6.36 -2.44 0.66
C ASP A 23 6.22 -1.52 -0.56
N THR A 24 5.01 -1.03 -0.83
CA THR A 24 4.76 -0.10 -1.94
C THR A 24 5.36 1.27 -1.65
N LEU A 25 5.29 1.76 -0.40
CA LEU A 25 5.90 3.02 0.02
C LEU A 25 7.42 3.01 -0.12
N ALA A 26 8.08 1.90 0.20
CA ALA A 26 9.52 1.76 0.00
C ALA A 26 9.89 1.88 -1.47
N LEU A 27 9.14 1.22 -2.37
CA LEU A 27 9.33 1.36 -3.82
C LEU A 27 9.08 2.80 -4.28
N MET A 28 8.01 3.46 -3.82
CA MET A 28 7.72 4.85 -4.18
C MET A 28 8.84 5.81 -3.75
N ARG A 29 9.34 5.68 -2.52
CA ARG A 29 10.49 6.47 -2.04
C ARG A 29 11.76 6.17 -2.81
N ALA A 30 12.00 4.92 -3.18
CA ALA A 30 13.15 4.55 -4.00
C ALA A 30 13.06 5.21 -5.39
N LEU A 31 11.86 5.25 -5.99
CA LEU A 31 11.61 5.95 -7.24
C LEU A 31 11.84 7.46 -7.11
N ASP A 32 11.49 8.09 -5.99
CA ASP A 32 11.74 9.53 -5.76
C ASP A 32 13.24 9.88 -5.75
N HIS A 33 14.12 8.91 -5.45
CA HIS A 33 15.58 9.11 -5.52
C HIS A 33 16.16 9.02 -6.93
N LEU A 34 15.44 8.34 -7.83
CA LEU A 34 15.75 8.32 -9.25
C LEU A 34 15.13 9.60 -9.80
N HIS A 35 15.90 10.46 -10.45
CA HIS A 35 15.36 11.72 -10.99
C HIS A 35 14.53 11.41 -12.24
N LEU A 36 13.38 10.77 -12.06
CA LEU A 36 12.55 10.23 -13.13
C LEU A 36 12.06 11.36 -14.01
N ALA A 37 12.11 11.13 -15.33
CA ALA A 37 11.53 12.04 -16.30
C ALA A 37 10.00 12.13 -16.12
N GLY A 38 9.42 13.30 -16.42
CA GLY A 38 8.00 13.58 -16.16
C GLY A 38 7.01 12.70 -16.94
N ASP A 39 7.43 12.16 -18.09
CA ASP A 39 6.68 11.18 -18.87
C ASP A 39 6.56 9.83 -18.16
N LEU A 40 7.60 9.42 -17.45
CA LEU A 40 7.60 8.20 -16.64
C LEU A 40 6.65 8.33 -15.44
N LEU A 41 6.57 9.50 -14.79
CA LEU A 41 5.60 9.76 -13.71
C LEU A 41 4.14 9.68 -14.19
N ALA A 42 3.88 9.98 -15.46
CA ALA A 42 2.56 9.85 -16.07
C ALA A 42 2.26 8.43 -16.59
N HIS A 43 3.21 7.49 -16.44
CA HIS A 43 3.10 6.16 -17.04
C HIS A 43 1.94 5.35 -16.44
N PRO A 44 1.10 4.69 -17.27
CA PRO A 44 -0.09 3.96 -16.79
C PRO A 44 0.20 2.88 -15.73
N MET A 45 1.39 2.27 -15.76
CA MET A 45 1.76 1.27 -14.75
C MET A 45 2.03 1.88 -13.36
N LEU A 46 2.65 3.07 -13.29
CA LEU A 46 2.80 3.77 -12.01
C LEU A 46 1.43 4.18 -11.47
N ARG A 47 0.56 4.69 -12.34
CA ARG A 47 -0.83 4.98 -11.96
C ARG A 47 -1.55 3.75 -11.43
N GLY A 48 -1.46 2.62 -12.13
CA GLY A 48 -2.08 1.37 -11.68
C GLY A 48 -1.52 0.85 -10.35
N LEU A 49 -0.23 1.08 -10.08
CA LEU A 49 0.36 0.79 -8.77
C LEU A 49 -0.25 1.70 -7.69
N PHE A 50 -0.35 3.01 -7.94
CA PHE A 50 -0.96 3.96 -7.01
C PHE A 50 -2.45 3.69 -6.75
N GLU A 51 -3.19 3.20 -7.75
CA GLU A 51 -4.59 2.79 -7.58
C GLU A 51 -4.70 1.58 -6.64
N LEU A 52 -3.90 0.53 -6.86
CA LEU A 52 -3.87 -0.64 -5.96
C LEU A 52 -3.41 -0.27 -4.55
N ASP A 53 -2.46 0.66 -4.46
CA ASP A 53 -2.00 1.25 -3.23
C ASP A 53 -3.18 1.98 -2.53
N ALA A 54 -3.92 2.83 -3.23
CA ALA A 54 -5.10 3.51 -2.69
C ALA A 54 -6.20 2.54 -2.22
N ASP A 55 -6.48 1.46 -2.96
CA ASP A 55 -7.43 0.41 -2.55
C ASP A 55 -7.04 -0.20 -1.19
N CYS A 56 -5.75 -0.43 -0.95
CA CYS A 56 -5.27 -0.92 0.34
C CYS A 56 -5.46 0.10 1.45
N ALA A 57 -5.21 1.39 1.20
CA ALA A 57 -5.44 2.46 2.17
C ALA A 57 -6.94 2.59 2.50
N GLU A 58 -7.82 2.48 1.50
CA GLU A 58 -9.27 2.46 1.73
C GLU A 58 -9.70 1.28 2.58
N ALA A 59 -9.22 0.07 2.28
CA ALA A 59 -9.51 -1.13 3.07
C ALA A 59 -9.06 -0.96 4.53
N LEU A 60 -7.85 -0.43 4.77
CA LEU A 60 -7.37 -0.11 6.12
C LEU A 60 -8.26 0.94 6.80
N SER A 61 -8.67 1.98 6.09
CA SER A 61 -9.60 3.00 6.61
C SER A 61 -10.92 2.37 7.07
N VAL A 62 -11.53 1.51 6.24
CA VAL A 62 -12.75 0.76 6.58
C VAL A 62 -12.53 -0.12 7.82
N LEU A 63 -11.38 -0.79 7.92
CA LEU A 63 -10.98 -1.57 9.10
C LEU A 63 -10.71 -0.72 10.36
N LEU A 64 -10.72 0.62 10.27
CA LEU A 64 -10.62 1.55 11.39
C LEU A 64 -11.92 2.30 11.69
N ARG A 65 -12.85 2.42 10.73
CA ARG A 65 -14.12 3.15 10.90
C ARG A 65 -14.93 2.65 12.10
N PRO A 66 -15.61 3.53 12.85
CA PRO A 66 -16.49 3.12 13.93
C PRO A 66 -17.66 2.26 13.44
N PRO A 67 -18.27 1.43 14.30
CA PRO A 67 -19.48 0.68 13.97
C PRO A 67 -20.63 1.63 13.62
N GLY A 68 -21.56 1.16 12.76
CA GLY A 68 -22.74 1.93 12.36
C GLY A 68 -22.85 2.24 10.87
N PHE A 69 -21.79 1.98 10.09
CA PHE A 69 -21.85 2.01 8.64
C PHE A 69 -22.20 0.64 8.07
N ALA A 70 -23.17 0.59 7.16
CA ALA A 70 -23.49 -0.60 6.41
C ALA A 70 -22.33 -0.89 5.43
N ILE A 71 -21.52 -1.88 5.77
CA ILE A 71 -20.41 -2.36 4.95
C ILE A 71 -20.72 -3.79 4.55
N ASP A 72 -20.68 -4.08 3.25
CA ASP A 72 -20.60 -5.46 2.78
C ASP A 72 -19.18 -5.99 3.01
N TRP A 73 -19.00 -6.60 4.18
CA TRP A 73 -17.70 -7.13 4.60
C TRP A 73 -17.19 -8.24 3.70
N ARG A 74 -18.07 -9.02 3.06
CA ARG A 74 -17.64 -10.10 2.17
C ARG A 74 -17.13 -9.54 0.86
N ALA A 75 -17.85 -8.57 0.29
CA ALA A 75 -17.39 -7.88 -0.91
C ALA A 75 -16.06 -7.16 -0.66
N MET A 76 -15.97 -6.38 0.44
CA MET A 76 -14.74 -5.66 0.79
C MET A 76 -13.55 -6.62 0.95
N VAL A 77 -13.71 -7.73 1.68
CA VAL A 77 -12.62 -8.71 1.87
C VAL A 77 -12.20 -9.33 0.53
N ARG A 78 -13.16 -9.77 -0.30
CA ARG A 78 -12.88 -10.35 -1.61
C ARG A 78 -12.07 -9.40 -2.50
N ASP A 79 -12.50 -8.14 -2.56
CA ASP A 79 -11.90 -7.13 -3.43
C ASP A 79 -10.50 -6.75 -2.90
N THR A 80 -10.37 -6.58 -1.58
CA THR A 80 -9.08 -6.36 -0.91
C THR A 80 -8.09 -7.49 -1.17
N GLU A 81 -8.53 -8.75 -1.08
CA GLU A 81 -7.67 -9.89 -1.36
C GLU A 81 -7.25 -9.97 -2.84
N ALA A 82 -8.11 -9.53 -3.76
CA ALA A 82 -7.74 -9.41 -5.17
C ALA A 82 -6.65 -8.34 -5.38
N THR A 83 -6.77 -7.19 -4.72
CA THR A 83 -5.73 -6.14 -4.74
C THR A 83 -4.41 -6.66 -4.17
N LEU A 84 -4.44 -7.32 -3.00
CA LEU A 84 -3.24 -7.91 -2.38
C LEU A 84 -2.55 -8.95 -3.29
N ARG A 85 -3.31 -9.72 -4.07
CA ARG A 85 -2.74 -10.67 -5.05
C ARG A 85 -2.07 -9.96 -6.24
N ARG A 86 -2.57 -8.78 -6.63
CA ARG A 86 -2.08 -8.03 -7.81
C ARG A 86 -0.85 -7.18 -7.49
N LEU A 87 -0.72 -6.69 -6.26
CA LEU A 87 0.32 -5.74 -5.87
C LEU A 87 1.76 -6.20 -6.14
N PRO A 88 2.19 -7.43 -5.79
CA PRO A 88 3.55 -7.87 -6.07
C PRO A 88 3.91 -7.80 -7.56
N ALA A 89 2.99 -8.24 -8.43
CA ALA A 89 3.20 -8.18 -9.87
C ALA A 89 3.17 -6.74 -10.42
N ALA A 90 2.36 -5.85 -9.83
CA ALA A 90 2.35 -4.44 -10.20
C ALA A 90 3.67 -3.73 -9.85
N ARG A 91 4.21 -3.99 -8.65
CA ARG A 91 5.53 -3.50 -8.24
C ARG A 91 6.62 -3.97 -9.19
N GLU A 92 6.59 -5.26 -9.56
CA GLU A 92 7.58 -5.81 -10.50
C GLU A 92 7.49 -5.17 -11.89
N LYS A 93 6.28 -4.95 -12.41
CA LYS A 93 6.09 -4.24 -13.67
C LYS A 93 6.69 -2.83 -13.64
N VAL A 94 6.59 -2.14 -12.51
CA VAL A 94 7.21 -0.81 -12.35
C VAL A 94 8.73 -0.91 -12.38
N ARG A 95 9.33 -1.89 -11.70
CA ARG A 95 10.80 -2.11 -11.77
C ARG A 95 11.27 -2.39 -13.19
N LEU A 96 10.49 -3.14 -13.96
CA LEU A 96 10.79 -3.45 -15.36
C LEU A 96 10.68 -2.26 -16.32
N LEU A 97 10.11 -1.13 -15.88
CA LEU A 97 10.15 0.11 -16.67
C LEU A 97 11.49 0.85 -16.58
N MET A 98 12.30 0.52 -15.56
CA MET A 98 13.55 1.23 -15.31
C MET A 98 14.62 0.78 -16.30
N GLY A 99 15.50 1.71 -16.69
CA GLY A 99 16.75 1.37 -17.36
C GLY A 99 17.67 0.56 -16.43
N PRO A 100 18.72 -0.12 -16.96
CA PRO A 100 19.59 -0.96 -16.15
C PRO A 100 20.23 -0.25 -14.95
N ASP A 101 20.69 0.99 -15.12
CA ASP A 101 21.34 1.77 -14.06
C ASP A 101 20.33 2.18 -12.98
N ASP A 102 19.16 2.71 -13.39
CA ASP A 102 18.06 3.07 -12.49
C ASP A 102 17.54 1.86 -11.72
N LEU A 103 17.42 0.70 -12.38
CA LEU A 103 17.00 -0.54 -11.74
C LEU A 103 18.03 -1.01 -10.70
N ALA A 104 19.32 -0.94 -11.01
CA ALA A 104 20.38 -1.31 -10.08
C ALA A 104 20.36 -0.39 -8.84
N GLN A 105 20.17 0.91 -9.05
CA GLN A 105 20.03 1.89 -7.97
C GLN A 105 18.76 1.62 -7.13
N LEU A 106 17.62 1.36 -7.77
CA LEU A 106 16.36 1.02 -7.11
C LEU A 106 16.50 -0.21 -6.21
N LEU A 107 17.05 -1.30 -6.75
CA LEU A 107 17.23 -2.55 -6.01
C LEU A 107 18.22 -2.42 -4.85
N THR A 108 19.13 -1.45 -4.91
CA THR A 108 20.05 -1.12 -3.82
C THR A 108 19.35 -0.36 -2.69
N HIS A 109 18.48 0.60 -3.01
CA HIS A 109 17.87 1.48 -2.01
C HIS A 109 16.54 0.96 -1.43
N GLU A 110 15.72 0.28 -2.22
CA GLU A 110 14.38 -0.17 -1.80
C GLU A 110 14.41 -0.99 -0.49
N PRO A 111 15.32 -1.97 -0.29
CA PRO A 111 15.36 -2.75 0.95
C PRO A 111 15.72 -1.90 2.18
N ALA A 112 16.72 -1.03 2.05
CA ALA A 112 17.15 -0.16 3.14
C ALA A 112 16.05 0.85 3.53
N LEU A 113 15.34 1.39 2.53
CA LEU A 113 14.17 2.22 2.77
C LEU A 113 13.09 1.44 3.49
N ARG A 114 12.78 0.22 3.05
CA ARG A 114 11.76 -0.65 3.65
C ARG A 114 12.05 -0.97 5.11
N GLU A 115 13.30 -1.20 5.46
CA GLU A 115 13.77 -1.44 6.83
C GLU A 115 13.69 -0.18 7.72
N SER A 116 13.85 1.00 7.12
CA SER A 116 13.76 2.29 7.82
C SER A 116 12.33 2.75 8.09
N LEU A 117 11.33 2.19 7.41
CA LEU A 117 9.93 2.64 7.54
C LEU A 117 9.35 2.31 8.92
N ASP A 118 8.67 3.29 9.51
CA ASP A 118 7.86 3.07 10.71
C ASP A 118 6.55 2.36 10.34
N ALA A 119 6.07 1.46 11.20
CA ALA A 119 4.82 0.75 10.99
C ALA A 119 3.61 1.69 10.84
N ALA A 120 3.63 2.86 11.48
CA ALA A 120 2.61 3.89 11.36
C ALA A 120 2.53 4.47 9.94
N GLU A 121 3.59 4.40 9.14
CA GLU A 121 3.60 4.93 7.78
C GLU A 121 2.71 4.11 6.83
N ALA A 122 2.35 2.88 7.20
CA ALA A 122 1.32 2.12 6.50
C ALA A 122 -0.04 2.86 6.43
N TYR A 123 -0.26 3.83 7.32
CA TYR A 123 -1.47 4.62 7.44
C TYR A 123 -1.39 6.00 6.77
N ASN A 124 -0.27 6.32 6.12
CA ASN A 124 -0.12 7.57 5.39
C ASN A 124 -1.22 7.70 4.32
N GLY A 125 -1.82 8.88 4.21
CA GLY A 125 -2.94 9.16 3.29
C GLY A 125 -4.30 8.65 3.75
N ILE A 126 -4.39 7.91 4.86
CA ILE A 126 -5.68 7.53 5.45
C ILE A 126 -6.21 8.69 6.29
N GLN A 127 -7.27 9.35 5.81
CA GLN A 127 -8.02 10.30 6.63
C GLN A 127 -8.87 9.54 7.66
N GLY A 128 -8.35 9.38 8.88
CA GLY A 128 -9.12 8.96 10.04
C GLY A 128 -9.69 10.16 10.81
N PRO A 129 -10.77 9.98 11.62
CA PRO A 129 -11.12 10.98 12.61
C PRO A 129 -9.94 11.13 13.56
N THR A 130 -9.40 12.33 13.65
CA THR A 130 -8.27 12.68 14.50
C THR A 130 -8.47 12.18 15.92
N ALA A 131 -7.68 11.18 16.32
CA ALA A 131 -7.37 10.92 17.72
C ALA A 131 -5.97 10.30 17.84
N ARG A 132 -4.98 11.20 17.72
CA ARG A 132 -3.68 11.22 18.42
C ARG A 132 -3.15 9.86 18.88
N ILE A 133 -2.08 9.41 18.22
CA ILE A 133 -1.03 8.65 18.88
C ILE A 133 -0.54 9.53 20.04
N ARG A 134 -0.75 9.06 21.27
CA ARG A 134 -0.08 9.53 22.48
C ARG A 134 0.89 8.45 22.90
#